data_AF-A0A524IPS5-F1
#
_entry.id   AF-A0A524IPS5-F1
#
_cell.length_a   1.000
_cell.length_b   1.000
_cell.length_c   1.000
_cell.angle_alpha   90.00
_cell.angle_beta   90.00
_cell.angle_gamma   90.00
#
_symmetry.space_group_name_H-M   'P 1'
#
loop_
_entity.id
_entity.type
_entity.pdbx_description
1 polymer ?
#
loop_
_entity_poly.entity_id
_entity_poly.type
_entity_poly.pdbx_seq_one_letter_code
_entity_poly.pdbx_strand_id
1 'polypeptide(L)'
;MSSGPNYTDDMFKKLKSAIDSALSSLEGRSGRQGEDIDRLLAGMREELIDAKATTPRLEAALEKLRSRHANERSKGEDCVRRAGQAEEIGDTETQRVAVEFA
;
A
#
# COMPACT_ATOMS: atom_id res chain seq x y z
N MET A 1 -4.22 0.24 19.67
CA MET A 1 -3.78 0.08 18.27
C MET A 1 -4.01 1.42 17.60
N SER A 2 -2.93 2.11 17.24
CA SER A 2 -3.01 3.49 16.74
C SER A 2 -3.61 3.49 15.34
N SER A 3 -4.88 3.91 15.21
CA SER A 3 -5.39 4.44 13.95
C SER A 3 -4.57 5.68 13.65
N GLY A 4 -3.50 5.52 12.87
CA GLY A 4 -2.76 6.64 12.32
C GLY A 4 -3.73 7.58 11.59
N PRO A 5 -3.46 8.89 11.56
CA PRO A 5 -4.29 9.82 10.83
C PRO A 5 -4.45 9.29 9.41
N ASN A 6 -5.69 9.24 8.95
CA ASN A 6 -6.13 8.75 7.64
C ASN A 6 -5.55 9.69 6.54
N TYR A 7 -4.22 9.65 6.37
CA TYR A 7 -3.42 10.58 5.58
C TYR A 7 -3.88 10.59 4.12
N THR A 8 -4.21 9.41 3.61
CA THR A 8 -4.74 9.19 2.29
C THR A 8 -6.12 9.87 2.13
N ASP A 9 -7.01 9.74 3.10
CA ASP A 9 -8.32 10.40 3.09
C ASP A 9 -8.21 11.93 3.20
N ASP A 10 -7.27 12.45 3.99
CA ASP A 10 -7.04 13.89 4.12
C ASP A 10 -6.46 14.47 2.82
N MET A 11 -5.54 13.76 2.18
CA MET A 11 -5.03 14.07 0.83
C MET A 11 -6.15 14.06 -0.20
N PHE A 12 -7.03 13.05 -0.20
CA PHE A 12 -8.17 12.97 -1.12
C PHE A 12 -9.18 14.10 -0.90
N LYS A 13 -9.43 14.49 0.35
CA LYS A 13 -10.29 15.63 0.67
C LYS A 13 -9.71 16.94 0.14
N LYS A 14 -8.41 17.18 0.34
CA LYS A 14 -7.71 18.37 -0.17
C LYS A 14 -7.72 18.43 -1.70
N LEU A 15 -7.44 17.30 -2.36
CA LEU A 15 -7.44 17.22 -3.82
C LEU A 15 -8.85 17.46 -4.39
N LYS A 16 -9.88 16.84 -3.81
CA LYS A 16 -11.27 17.11 -4.19
C LYS A 16 -11.62 18.58 -4.02
N SER A 17 -11.27 19.18 -2.88
CA SER A 17 -11.53 20.60 -2.62
C SER A 17 -10.82 21.52 -3.62
N ALA A 18 -9.62 21.16 -4.09
CA ALA A 18 -8.90 21.91 -5.10
C ALA A 18 -9.58 21.84 -6.47
N ILE A 19 -10.08 20.66 -6.85
CA ILE A 19 -10.85 20.46 -8.09
C ILE A 19 -12.17 21.25 -8.04
N ASP A 20 -12.91 21.17 -6.93
CA ASP A 20 -14.17 21.88 -6.74
C ASP A 20 -13.97 23.42 -6.77
N SER A 21 -12.85 23.90 -6.21
CA SER A 21 -12.48 25.32 -6.27
C SER A 21 -12.08 25.78 -7.68
N ALA A 22 -11.39 24.92 -8.43
CA ALA A 22 -11.05 25.19 -9.83
C ALA A 22 -12.32 25.25 -10.69
N LEU A 23 -13.24 24.30 -10.54
CA LEU A 23 -14.55 24.29 -11.19
C LEU A 23 -15.31 25.60 -10.95
N SER A 24 -15.41 26.02 -9.68
CA SER A 24 -16.12 27.25 -9.29
C SER A 24 -15.48 28.51 -9.88
N SER A 25 -14.15 28.51 -10.08
CA SER A 25 -13.42 29.63 -10.70
C SER A 25 -13.56 29.66 -12.23
N LEU A 26 -13.95 28.55 -12.84
CA LEU A 26 -14.03 28.33 -14.28
C LEU A 26 -15.44 28.52 -14.85
N GLU A 27 -16.49 28.29 -14.04
CA GLU A 27 -17.90 28.58 -14.40
C GLU A 27 -18.13 30.05 -14.84
N GLY A 28 -17.21 30.96 -14.51
CA GLY A 28 -17.22 32.35 -14.99
C GLY A 28 -16.73 32.57 -16.44
N ARG A 29 -16.19 31.54 -17.13
CA ARG A 29 -15.70 31.62 -18.52
C ARG A 29 -16.69 30.96 -19.48
N SER A 30 -17.41 31.75 -20.29
CA SER A 30 -18.36 31.23 -21.28
C SER A 30 -17.69 30.91 -22.63
N GLY A 31 -18.12 29.81 -23.27
CA GLY A 31 -17.72 29.41 -24.63
C GLY A 31 -17.19 27.96 -24.74
N ARG A 32 -16.73 27.57 -25.93
CA ARG A 32 -16.16 26.23 -26.24
C ARG A 32 -15.03 25.78 -25.29
N GLN A 33 -14.25 26.73 -24.76
CA GLN A 33 -13.22 26.43 -23.76
C GLN A 33 -13.80 25.92 -22.43
N GLY A 34 -15.02 26.32 -22.05
CA GLY A 34 -15.69 25.82 -20.85
C GLY A 34 -16.04 24.34 -20.96
N GLU A 35 -16.62 23.91 -22.10
CA GLU A 35 -16.99 22.51 -22.35
C GLU A 35 -15.79 21.56 -22.35
N ASP A 36 -14.65 21.97 -22.95
CA ASP A 36 -13.42 21.18 -22.95
C ASP A 36 -12.83 21.05 -21.53
N ILE A 37 -12.97 22.09 -20.70
CA ILE A 37 -12.51 22.12 -19.32
C ILE A 37 -13.40 21.26 -18.42
N ASP A 38 -14.72 21.34 -18.57
CA ASP A 38 -15.66 20.50 -17.81
C ASP A 38 -15.42 19.01 -18.08
N ARG A 39 -15.11 18.66 -19.34
CA ARG A 39 -14.75 17.29 -19.71
C ARG A 39 -13.44 16.83 -19.08
N LEU A 40 -12.42 17.69 -19.05
CA LEU A 40 -11.15 17.41 -18.38
C LEU A 40 -11.36 17.16 -16.89
N LEU A 41 -12.14 18.02 -16.23
CA LEU A 41 -12.40 17.95 -14.78
C LEU A 41 -13.25 16.73 -14.41
N ALA A 42 -14.20 16.36 -15.27
CA ALA A 42 -14.94 15.10 -15.13
C ALA A 42 -14.00 13.88 -15.17
N GLY A 43 -13.07 13.85 -16.12
CA GLY A 43 -12.05 12.80 -16.22
C GLY A 43 -11.15 12.73 -14.98
N MET A 44 -10.65 13.88 -14.50
CA MET A 44 -9.85 13.95 -13.27
C MET A 44 -10.62 13.44 -12.05
N ARG A 45 -11.93 13.73 -11.97
CA ARG A 45 -12.79 13.25 -10.88
C ARG A 45 -12.97 11.74 -10.93
N GLU A 46 -13.13 11.17 -12.12
CA GLU A 46 -13.25 9.72 -12.32
C GLU A 46 -11.96 9.00 -11.90
N GLU A 47 -10.81 9.47 -12.39
CA GLU A 47 -9.49 8.94 -11.99
C GLU A 47 -9.27 9.01 -10.47
N LEU A 48 -9.74 10.08 -9.83
CA LEU A 48 -9.65 10.25 -8.39
C LEU A 48 -10.52 9.25 -7.61
N ILE A 49 -11.72 8.95 -8.12
CA ILE A 49 -12.60 7.93 -7.54
C ILE A 49 -11.94 6.55 -7.65
N ASP A 50 -11.36 6.24 -8.81
CA ASP A 50 -10.68 4.97 -9.06
C ASP A 50 -9.43 4.80 -8.19
N ALA A 51 -8.62 5.87 -8.07
CA ALA A 51 -7.49 5.90 -7.16
C ALA A 51 -7.94 5.65 -5.72
N LYS A 52 -8.99 6.33 -5.26
CA LYS A 52 -9.53 6.16 -3.90
C LYS A 52 -10.03 4.74 -3.64
N ALA A 53 -10.60 4.08 -4.64
CA ALA A 53 -11.03 2.68 -4.53
C ALA A 53 -9.85 1.69 -4.50
N THR A 54 -8.75 2.03 -5.19
CA THR A 54 -7.60 1.14 -5.38
C THR A 54 -6.58 1.25 -4.26
N THR A 55 -6.34 2.44 -3.71
CA THR A 55 -5.32 2.66 -2.68
C THR A 55 -5.50 1.77 -1.44
N PRO A 56 -6.71 1.61 -0.85
CA PRO A 56 -6.90 0.76 0.32
C PRO A 56 -6.58 -0.72 0.03
N ARG A 57 -6.84 -1.18 -1.20
CA ARG A 57 -6.52 -2.55 -1.63
C ARG A 57 -5.02 -2.77 -1.69
N LEU A 58 -4.28 -1.79 -2.21
CA LEU A 58 -2.82 -1.82 -2.26
C LEU A 58 -2.20 -1.74 -0.87
N GLU A 59 -2.71 -0.88 0.00
CA GLU A 59 -2.29 -0.79 1.41
C GLU A 59 -2.49 -2.13 2.14
N ALA A 60 -3.67 -2.77 1.98
CA ALA A 60 -3.95 -4.07 2.57
C ALA A 60 -3.05 -5.19 2.00
N ALA A 61 -2.78 -5.18 0.69
CA ALA A 61 -1.86 -6.13 0.06
C ALA A 61 -0.43 -5.96 0.59
N LEU A 62 0.01 -4.71 0.75
CA LEU A 62 1.34 -4.39 1.27
C LEU A 62 1.49 -4.82 2.73
N GLU A 63 0.48 -4.60 3.56
CA GLU A 63 0.51 -5.07 4.95
C GLU A 63 0.54 -6.60 5.04
N LYS A 64 -0.21 -7.29 4.17
CA LYS A 64 -0.17 -8.75 4.07
C LYS A 64 1.21 -9.25 3.66
N LEU A 65 1.88 -8.58 2.71
CA LEU A 65 3.25 -8.92 2.32
C LEU A 65 4.22 -8.71 3.47
N ARG A 66 4.13 -7.59 4.20
CA ARG A 66 4.96 -7.32 5.38
C ARG A 66 4.80 -8.40 6.45
N SER A 67 3.57 -8.79 6.75
CA SER A 67 3.28 -9.86 7.72
C SER A 67 3.86 -11.20 7.27
N ARG A 68 3.72 -11.56 5.98
CA ARG A 68 4.31 -12.79 5.44
C ARG A 68 5.83 -12.78 5.52
N HIS A 69 6.46 -11.69 5.12
CA HIS A 69 7.91 -11.54 5.18
C HIS A 69 8.43 -11.62 6.63
N ALA A 70 7.73 -11.01 7.59
CA ALA A 70 8.08 -11.12 9.00
C ALA A 70 7.98 -12.58 9.51
N ASN A 71 6.95 -13.32 9.10
CA ASN A 71 6.78 -14.72 9.44
C ASN A 71 7.88 -15.60 8.81
N GLU A 72 8.17 -15.41 7.52
CA GLU A 72 9.25 -16.12 6.83
C GLU A 72 10.60 -15.87 7.50
N ARG A 73 10.89 -14.62 7.85
CA ARG A 73 12.10 -14.26 8.60
C ARG A 73 12.17 -14.97 9.96
N SER A 74 11.08 -14.96 10.73
CA SER A 74 11.03 -15.66 12.02
C SER A 74 11.28 -17.16 11.88
N LYS A 75 10.76 -17.78 10.81
CA LYS A 75 11.01 -19.19 10.53
C LYS A 75 12.47 -19.46 10.17
N GLY A 76 13.09 -18.60 9.36
CA GLY A 76 14.53 -18.69 9.04
C GLY A 76 15.39 -18.57 10.29
N GLU A 77 15.09 -17.60 11.17
CA GLU A 77 15.77 -17.44 12.47
C GLU A 77 15.62 -18.70 13.34
N ASP A 78 14.44 -19.33 13.34
CA ASP A 78 14.22 -20.61 14.02
C ASP A 78 15.00 -21.78 13.40
N CYS A 79 15.12 -21.84 12.07
CA CYS A 79 15.96 -22.82 11.38
C CYS A 79 17.42 -22.67 11.81
N VAL A 80 17.98 -21.46 11.77
CA VAL A 80 19.36 -21.18 12.21
C VAL A 80 19.57 -21.61 13.66
N ARG A 81 18.64 -21.29 14.56
CA ARG A 81 18.71 -21.68 15.97
C ARG A 81 18.71 -23.20 16.13
N ARG A 82 17.86 -23.91 15.40
CA ARG A 82 17.79 -25.39 15.44
C ARG A 82 19.04 -26.03 14.86
N ALA A 83 19.66 -25.44 13.83
CA ALA A 83 20.93 -25.92 13.28
C ALA A 83 22.03 -25.91 14.35
N GLY A 84 22.17 -24.82 15.11
CA GLY A 84 23.14 -24.74 16.20
C GLY A 84 22.89 -25.74 17.32
N GLN A 85 21.61 -25.94 17.71
CA GLN A 85 21.24 -26.96 18.70
C GLN A 85 21.54 -28.39 18.22
N ALA A 86 21.30 -28.67 16.94
CA ALA A 86 21.56 -29.97 16.34
C ALA A 86 23.07 -30.26 16.28
N GLU A 87 23.88 -29.24 15.97
CA GLU A 87 25.34 -29.32 16.02
C GLU A 87 25.84 -29.68 17.42
N GLU A 88 25.32 -29.04 18.47
CA GLU A 88 25.71 -29.30 19.87
C GLU A 88 25.46 -30.75 20.31
N ILE A 89 24.41 -31.40 19.80
CA ILE A 89 24.03 -32.77 20.16
C ILE A 89 24.52 -33.84 19.17
N GLY A 90 25.20 -33.42 18.10
CA GLY A 90 25.68 -34.31 17.04
C GLY A 90 24.59 -34.87 16.11
N ASP A 91 23.43 -34.21 16.02
CA ASP A 91 22.36 -34.56 15.09
C ASP A 91 22.63 -33.93 13.72
N THR A 92 23.39 -34.65 12.91
CA THR A 92 23.86 -34.18 11.60
C THR A 92 22.74 -34.02 10.57
N GLU A 93 21.65 -34.79 10.66
CA GLU A 93 20.53 -34.69 9.71
C GLU A 93 19.66 -33.47 10.01
N THR A 94 19.37 -33.20 11.28
CA THR A 94 18.64 -31.97 11.65
C THR A 94 19.45 -30.73 11.32
N GLN A 95 20.77 -30.75 11.52
CA GLN A 95 21.66 -29.65 11.11
C GLN A 95 21.60 -29.42 9.60
N ARG A 96 21.70 -30.49 8.79
CA ARG A 96 21.67 -30.41 7.33
C ARG A 96 20.38 -29.79 6.82
N VAL A 97 19.23 -30.27 7.30
CA VAL A 97 17.92 -29.76 6.89
C VAL A 97 17.72 -28.32 7.34
N ALA A 98 18.13 -27.97 8.57
CA ALA A 98 17.98 -26.62 9.06
C ALA A 98 18.80 -25.58 8.26
N VAL A 99 19.99 -25.94 7.80
CA VAL A 99 20.82 -25.08 6.91
C VAL A 99 20.22 -24.98 5.50
N GLU A 100 19.64 -26.06 4.97
CA GLU A 100 19.02 -26.08 3.64
C GLU A 100 17.81 -25.13 3.52
N PHE A 101 17.10 -24.89 4.62
CA PHE A 101 15.87 -24.10 4.67
C PHE A 101 15.97 -22.79 5.48
N ALA A 102 17.18 -22.35 5.84
CA ALA A 102 17.44 -21.07 6.48
C ALA A 102 17.59 -19.94 5.45
#